data_AF-A0A7C6MF78-F1
#
_entry.id   AF-A0A7C6MF78-F1
#
_cell.length_a   1.000
_cell.length_b   1.000
_cell.length_c   1.000
_cell.angle_alpha   90.00
_cell.angle_beta   90.00
_cell.angle_gamma   90.00
#
_symmetry.space_group_name_H-M   'P 1'
#
loop_
_entity.id
_entity.type
_entity.pdbx_description
1 polymer ?
#
loop_
_entity_poly.entity_id
_entity_poly.type
_entity_poly.pdbx_seq_one_letter_code
_entity_poly.pdbx_strand_id
1 'polypeptide(L)'
;MNRLPSLDLRVGDAERARAESLLQDAYCVGRLDEVELDQRLGMVMTAQTRRDLNASVAGLPARMPVAPGTAPRHPQATGLGAVAHFSALFTWIFGPLAAYAAATPGTPARREAAKAFNFQVITALVAVVVAVVGGMLLPEAAMEVIMPLGWVGWLVLTVMGGARALSGQRFINPVTAIIPLKVLDPDR
;
A
#
# COMPACT_ATOMS: atom_id res chain seq x y z
N MET A 1 -49.49 15.00 -5.85
CA MET A 1 -48.22 14.25 -5.72
C MET A 1 -47.30 14.68 -6.86
N ASN A 2 -46.26 15.46 -6.57
CA ASN A 2 -45.39 16.09 -7.59
C ASN A 2 -44.33 15.06 -8.04
N ARG A 3 -44.46 14.48 -9.24
CA ARG A 3 -43.41 13.62 -9.82
C ARG A 3 -42.24 14.52 -10.22
N LEU A 4 -41.11 14.43 -9.53
CA LEU A 4 -39.89 15.10 -9.96
C LEU A 4 -39.34 14.34 -11.18
N PRO A 5 -39.36 14.91 -12.41
CA PRO A 5 -39.05 14.19 -13.64
C PRO A 5 -37.65 13.56 -13.66
N SER A 6 -36.73 14.09 -12.85
CA SER A 6 -35.36 13.62 -12.71
C SER A 6 -35.21 12.34 -11.88
N LEU A 7 -36.19 11.99 -11.03
CA LEU A 7 -36.12 10.78 -10.18
C LEU A 7 -36.53 9.52 -10.92
N ASP A 8 -37.35 9.64 -11.96
CA ASP A 8 -37.82 8.51 -12.79
C ASP A 8 -36.85 8.20 -13.95
N LEU A 9 -35.73 8.93 -14.07
CA LEU A 9 -34.70 8.67 -15.07
C LEU A 9 -33.99 7.34 -14.81
N ARG A 10 -33.74 6.58 -15.88
CA ARG A 10 -32.98 5.33 -15.82
C ARG A 10 -31.54 5.58 -15.43
N VAL A 11 -30.99 4.68 -14.61
CA VAL A 11 -29.59 4.75 -14.18
C VAL A 11 -28.68 3.82 -14.99
N GLY A 12 -27.49 4.32 -15.30
CA GLY A 12 -26.44 3.57 -15.98
C GLY A 12 -25.35 3.06 -15.04
N ASP A 13 -24.42 2.26 -15.58
CA ASP A 13 -23.37 1.62 -14.77
C ASP A 13 -22.44 2.63 -14.10
N ALA A 14 -22.18 3.78 -14.74
CA ALA A 14 -21.40 4.84 -14.15
C ALA A 14 -22.08 5.47 -12.92
N GLU A 15 -23.42 5.52 -12.88
CA GLU A 15 -24.16 5.99 -11.71
C GLU A 15 -24.16 4.93 -10.60
N ARG A 16 -24.32 3.64 -10.94
CA ARG A 16 -24.21 2.53 -9.98
C ARG A 16 -22.83 2.43 -9.34
N ALA A 17 -21.76 2.52 -10.13
CA ALA A 17 -20.39 2.47 -9.64
C ALA A 17 -20.07 3.63 -8.67
N ARG A 18 -20.65 4.82 -8.90
CA ARG A 18 -20.52 5.94 -7.97
C ARG A 18 -21.25 5.68 -6.64
N ALA A 19 -22.44 5.09 -6.69
CA ALA A 19 -23.17 4.73 -5.48
C ALA A 19 -22.45 3.63 -4.68
N GLU A 20 -21.92 2.61 -5.37
CA GLU A 20 -21.10 1.55 -4.77
C GLU A 20 -19.87 2.14 -4.06
N SER A 21 -19.12 3.02 -4.72
CA SER A 21 -17.96 3.69 -4.11
C SER A 21 -18.35 4.47 -2.85
N LEU A 22 -19.49 5.16 -2.86
CA LEU A 22 -19.98 5.91 -1.69
C LEU A 22 -20.34 4.99 -0.52
N LEU A 23 -20.94 3.83 -0.79
CA LEU A 23 -21.26 2.83 0.24
C LEU A 23 -20.00 2.21 0.84
N GLN A 24 -19.00 1.89 0.01
CA GLN A 24 -17.69 1.40 0.47
C GLN A 24 -16.97 2.44 1.32
N ASP A 25 -17.02 3.72 0.93
CA ASP A 25 -16.46 4.80 1.73
C ASP A 25 -17.17 4.93 3.09
N ALA A 26 -18.51 4.80 3.11
CA ALA A 26 -19.31 4.85 4.33
C ALA A 26 -18.95 3.72 5.31
N TYR A 27 -18.75 2.51 4.80
CA TYR A 27 -18.31 1.36 5.57
C TYR A 27 -16.89 1.57 6.13
N CYS A 28 -15.96 2.06 5.32
CA CYS A 28 -14.57 2.32 5.74
C CYS A 28 -14.49 3.30 6.92
N VAL A 29 -15.40 4.27 7.01
CA VAL A 29 -15.45 5.26 8.10
C VAL A 29 -16.39 4.85 9.25
N GLY A 30 -16.90 3.61 9.25
CA GLY A 30 -17.73 3.05 10.31
C GLY A 30 -19.15 3.60 10.38
N ARG A 31 -19.66 4.19 9.28
CA ARG A 31 -21.05 4.67 9.18
C ARG A 31 -22.04 3.61 8.73
N LEU A 32 -21.54 2.56 8.09
CA LEU A 32 -22.29 1.34 7.80
C LEU A 32 -21.57 0.17 8.45
N ASP A 33 -22.32 -0.79 8.97
CA ASP A 33 -21.78 -2.10 9.28
C ASP A 33 -21.79 -3.02 8.04
N GLU A 34 -21.30 -4.25 8.20
CA GLU A 34 -21.19 -5.23 7.11
C GLU A 34 -22.55 -5.64 6.55
N VAL A 35 -23.57 -5.79 7.41
CA VAL A 35 -24.92 -6.20 7.02
C VAL A 35 -25.62 -5.10 6.24
N GLU A 36 -25.50 -3.85 6.71
CA GLU A 36 -26.05 -2.69 6.03
C GLU A 36 -25.37 -2.44 4.68
N LEU A 37 -24.05 -2.68 4.59
CA LEU A 37 -23.31 -2.57 3.34
C LEU A 37 -23.83 -3.57 2.30
N ASP A 38 -23.91 -4.85 2.66
CA ASP A 38 -24.37 -5.91 1.75
C ASP A 38 -25.80 -5.64 1.25
N GLN A 39 -26.72 -5.29 2.17
CA GLN A 39 -28.10 -4.95 1.82
C GLN A 39 -28.17 -3.78 0.82
N ARG A 40 -27.37 -2.72 1.05
CA ARG A 40 -27.37 -1.53 0.19
C ARG A 40 -26.69 -1.77 -1.15
N LEU A 41 -25.65 -2.62 -1.21
CA LEU A 41 -25.05 -3.05 -2.47
C LEU A 41 -26.04 -3.85 -3.32
N GLY A 42 -26.83 -4.74 -2.71
CA GLY A 42 -27.93 -5.43 -3.39
C GLY A 42 -28.98 -4.49 -3.98
N MET A 43 -29.31 -3.41 -3.27
CA MET A 43 -30.19 -2.35 -3.79
C MET A 43 -29.57 -1.58 -4.97
N VAL A 44 -28.27 -1.29 -4.94
CA VAL A 44 -27.56 -0.63 -6.06
C VAL A 44 -27.58 -1.51 -7.32
N MET A 45 -27.31 -2.81 -7.16
CA MET A 45 -27.28 -3.75 -8.30
C MET A 45 -28.63 -3.90 -8.98
N THR A 46 -29.72 -3.80 -8.22
CA THR A 46 -31.10 -3.93 -8.73
C THR A 46 -31.74 -2.60 -9.14
N ALA A 47 -31.07 -1.47 -8.88
CA ALA A 47 -31.60 -0.13 -9.16
C ALA A 47 -31.80 0.12 -10.66
N GLN A 48 -33.01 0.52 -11.03
CA GLN A 48 -33.37 0.86 -12.41
C GLN A 48 -33.53 2.37 -12.61
N THR A 49 -33.93 3.09 -11.56
CA THR A 49 -34.17 4.54 -11.60
C THR A 49 -33.31 5.31 -10.62
N ARG A 50 -33.21 6.63 -10.82
CA ARG A 50 -32.53 7.53 -9.88
C ARG A 50 -33.19 7.53 -8.50
N ARG A 51 -34.50 7.30 -8.41
CA ARG A 51 -35.20 7.10 -7.13
C ARG A 51 -34.64 5.90 -6.39
N ASP A 52 -34.51 4.75 -7.07
CA ASP A 52 -34.02 3.50 -6.46
C ASP A 52 -32.56 3.67 -6.01
N LEU A 53 -31.74 4.30 -6.86
CA LEU A 53 -30.35 4.57 -6.53
C LEU A 53 -30.21 5.53 -5.35
N ASN A 54 -31.03 6.59 -5.28
CA ASN A 54 -31.04 7.50 -4.14
C ASN A 54 -31.49 6.83 -2.83
N ALA A 55 -32.40 5.86 -2.91
CA ALA A 55 -32.83 5.09 -1.75
C ALA A 55 -31.68 4.25 -1.17
N SER A 56 -30.82 3.67 -2.03
CA SER A 56 -29.68 2.86 -1.58
C SER A 56 -28.66 3.63 -0.74
N VAL A 57 -28.47 4.93 -1.04
CA VAL A 57 -27.52 5.82 -0.35
C VAL A 57 -28.20 6.77 0.65
N ALA A 58 -29.47 6.53 0.97
CA ALA A 58 -30.22 7.40 1.87
C ALA A 58 -29.56 7.51 3.26
N GLY A 59 -29.49 8.73 3.78
CA GLY A 59 -28.88 9.04 5.07
C GLY A 59 -27.37 9.22 5.04
N LEU A 60 -26.70 9.00 3.89
CA LEU A 60 -25.27 9.24 3.73
C LEU A 60 -25.00 10.66 3.22
N PRO A 61 -23.94 11.33 3.70
CA PRO A 61 -23.52 12.61 3.12
C PRO A 61 -23.11 12.43 1.65
N ALA A 62 -23.45 13.40 0.80
CA ALA A 62 -23.12 13.38 -0.63
C ALA A 62 -21.60 13.32 -0.91
N ARG A 63 -20.78 13.64 0.09
CA ARG A 63 -19.34 13.48 0.09
C ARG A 63 -18.93 13.00 1.47
N MET A 64 -18.31 11.82 1.53
CA MET A 64 -17.71 11.35 2.78
C MET A 64 -16.55 12.26 3.17
N PRO A 65 -16.36 12.56 4.46
CA PRO A 65 -15.11 13.15 4.93
C PRO A 65 -14.00 12.16 4.58
N VAL A 66 -13.18 12.52 3.59
CA VAL A 66 -11.98 11.75 3.26
C VAL A 66 -11.10 11.79 4.50
N ALA A 67 -10.86 10.64 5.13
CA ALA A 67 -9.83 10.53 6.13
C ALA A 67 -8.53 11.08 5.51
N PRO A 68 -7.84 12.06 6.13
CA PRO A 68 -6.66 12.65 5.53
C PRO A 68 -5.61 11.56 5.25
N GLY A 69 -5.46 11.15 3.97
CA GLY A 69 -4.51 10.11 3.59
C GLY A 69 -4.80 9.33 2.30
N THR A 70 -6.04 9.28 1.82
CA THR A 70 -6.44 8.42 0.68
C THR A 70 -6.88 9.22 -0.54
N ALA A 71 -5.96 9.99 -1.14
CA ALA A 71 -6.09 10.26 -2.57
C ALA A 71 -5.82 8.94 -3.33
N PRO A 72 -6.62 8.58 -4.35
CA PRO A 72 -6.31 7.41 -5.20
C PRO A 72 -4.99 7.69 -5.93
N ARG A 73 -3.88 7.18 -5.40
CA ARG A 73 -2.60 7.19 -6.10
C ARG A 73 -2.70 6.14 -7.20
N HIS A 74 -2.64 6.56 -8.46
CA HIS A 74 -2.43 5.66 -9.58
C HIS A 74 -1.25 4.70 -9.29
N PRO A 75 -1.32 3.42 -9.69
CA PRO A 75 -0.21 2.49 -9.55
C PRO A 75 1.07 3.08 -10.13
N GLN A 76 2.10 3.25 -9.31
CA GLN A 76 3.36 3.89 -9.73
C GLN A 76 4.41 2.84 -10.08
N ALA A 77 4.09 2.00 -11.06
CA ALA A 77 4.99 0.93 -11.51
C ALA A 77 6.33 1.51 -12.01
N THR A 78 7.44 0.91 -11.60
CA THR A 78 8.77 1.35 -12.00
C THR A 78 9.75 0.20 -12.13
N GLY A 79 10.24 -0.02 -13.36
CA GLY A 79 11.29 -1.00 -13.63
C GLY A 79 12.61 -0.63 -12.95
N LEU A 80 12.98 0.66 -12.94
CA LEU A 80 14.20 1.12 -12.26
C LEU A 80 14.09 0.95 -10.74
N GLY A 81 12.92 1.15 -10.14
CA GLY A 81 12.70 0.84 -8.73
C GLY A 81 12.88 -0.65 -8.43
N ALA A 82 12.40 -1.54 -9.30
CA ALA A 82 12.63 -2.97 -9.17
C ALA A 82 14.11 -3.35 -9.29
N VAL A 83 14.81 -2.76 -10.27
CA VAL A 83 16.27 -2.90 -10.42
C VAL A 83 16.98 -2.45 -9.14
N ALA A 84 16.55 -1.36 -8.51
CA ALA A 84 17.14 -0.91 -7.25
C ALA A 84 17.02 -2.00 -6.15
N HIS A 85 15.84 -2.58 -5.94
CA HIS A 85 15.67 -3.67 -4.95
C HIS A 85 16.51 -4.90 -5.28
N PHE A 86 16.46 -5.40 -6.52
CA PHE A 86 17.19 -6.63 -6.89
C PHE A 86 18.70 -6.44 -6.98
N SER A 87 19.17 -5.23 -7.28
CA SER A 87 20.61 -4.91 -7.30
C SER A 87 21.27 -5.15 -5.94
N ALA A 88 20.51 -5.06 -4.85
CA ALA A 88 21.00 -5.36 -3.51
C ALA A 88 21.49 -6.81 -3.33
N LEU A 89 20.98 -7.76 -4.12
CA LEU A 89 21.39 -9.16 -4.05
C LEU A 89 22.82 -9.38 -4.57
N PHE A 90 23.29 -8.53 -5.48
CA PHE A 90 24.56 -8.71 -6.18
C PHE A 90 25.60 -7.65 -5.82
N THR A 91 25.14 -6.45 -5.48
CA THR A 91 25.99 -5.27 -5.25
C THR A 91 25.74 -4.61 -3.90
N TRP A 92 24.91 -5.24 -3.07
CA TRP A 92 24.54 -4.78 -1.73
C TRP A 92 24.04 -3.33 -1.74
N ILE A 93 24.51 -2.46 -0.85
CA ILE A 93 24.04 -1.07 -0.75
C ILE A 93 24.39 -0.20 -1.97
N PHE A 94 25.40 -0.58 -2.76
CA PHE A 94 25.89 0.24 -3.87
C PHE A 94 24.94 0.25 -5.06
N GLY A 95 24.27 -0.86 -5.35
CA GLY A 95 23.27 -0.94 -6.43
C GLY A 95 22.07 -0.01 -6.23
N PRO A 96 21.35 -0.10 -5.09
CA PRO A 96 20.27 0.80 -4.75
C PRO A 96 20.73 2.26 -4.71
N LEU A 97 21.94 2.53 -4.20
CA LEU A 97 22.50 3.88 -4.16
C LEU A 97 22.76 4.44 -5.55
N ALA A 98 23.31 3.65 -6.46
CA ALA A 98 23.54 4.03 -7.85
C ALA A 98 22.20 4.26 -8.57
N ALA A 99 21.21 3.38 -8.38
CA ALA A 99 19.86 3.55 -8.92
C ALA A 99 19.18 4.82 -8.38
N TYR A 100 19.37 5.13 -7.09
CA TYR A 100 18.88 6.37 -6.49
C TYR A 100 19.54 7.58 -7.15
N ALA A 101 20.87 7.59 -7.27
CA ALA A 101 21.62 8.68 -7.89
C ALA A 101 21.22 8.91 -9.35
N ALA A 102 20.96 7.84 -10.11
CA ALA A 102 20.54 7.91 -11.51
C ALA A 102 19.07 8.32 -11.71
N ALA A 103 18.20 8.08 -10.73
CA ALA A 103 16.78 8.42 -10.83
C ALA A 103 16.53 9.93 -10.64
N THR A 104 15.57 10.47 -11.39
CA THR A 104 15.17 11.88 -11.28
C THR A 104 14.42 12.14 -9.95
N PRO A 105 14.72 13.24 -9.22
CA PRO A 105 13.99 13.64 -8.01
C PRO A 105 12.47 13.71 -8.22
N GLY A 106 11.70 13.35 -7.19
CA GLY A 106 10.23 13.31 -7.26
C GLY A 106 9.61 12.13 -8.05
N THR A 107 10.41 11.28 -8.72
CA THR A 107 9.87 10.13 -9.48
C THR A 107 9.64 8.88 -8.60
N PRO A 108 8.76 7.94 -9.03
CA PRO A 108 8.60 6.66 -8.35
C PRO A 108 9.90 5.86 -8.25
N ALA A 109 10.76 5.94 -9.27
CA ALA A 109 12.04 5.25 -9.29
C ALA A 109 12.97 5.74 -8.17
N ARG A 110 13.06 7.07 -7.96
CA ARG A 110 13.85 7.68 -6.88
C ARG A 110 13.34 7.24 -5.51
N ARG A 111 12.01 7.24 -5.32
CA ARG A 111 11.33 6.73 -4.12
C ARG A 111 11.69 5.28 -3.81
N GLU A 112 11.52 4.40 -4.79
CA GLU A 112 11.78 2.96 -4.60
C GLU A 112 13.27 2.67 -4.38
N ALA A 113 14.17 3.39 -5.06
CA ALA A 113 15.61 3.25 -4.82
C ALA A 113 16.02 3.71 -3.40
N ALA A 114 15.45 4.80 -2.90
CA ALA A 114 15.68 5.25 -1.52
C ALA A 114 15.18 4.20 -0.50
N LYS A 115 14.00 3.62 -0.73
CA LYS A 115 13.45 2.56 0.13
C LYS A 115 14.34 1.31 0.13
N ALA A 116 14.79 0.87 -1.04
CA ALA A 116 15.71 -0.27 -1.17
C ALA A 116 17.01 -0.01 -0.39
N PHE A 117 17.63 1.17 -0.58
CA PHE A 117 18.85 1.53 0.13
C PHE A 117 18.67 1.58 1.66
N ASN A 118 17.64 2.28 2.14
CA ASN A 118 17.36 2.39 3.57
C ASN A 118 17.10 1.02 4.20
N PHE A 119 16.35 0.15 3.51
CA PHE A 119 16.12 -1.22 3.96
C PHE A 119 17.43 -1.98 4.13
N GLN A 120 18.32 -1.95 3.13
CA GLN A 120 19.62 -2.66 3.22
C GLN A 120 20.47 -2.17 4.39
N VAL A 121 20.53 -0.86 4.63
CA VAL A 121 21.27 -0.31 5.77
C VAL A 121 20.66 -0.77 7.10
N ILE A 122 19.34 -0.65 7.25
CA ILE A 122 18.66 -1.04 8.48
C ILE A 122 18.83 -2.54 8.75
N THR A 123 18.62 -3.39 7.74
CA THR A 123 18.78 -4.83 7.94
C THR A 123 20.22 -5.23 8.20
N ALA A 124 21.20 -4.55 7.61
CA ALA A 124 22.61 -4.78 7.93
C ALA A 124 22.91 -4.43 9.39
N LEU A 125 22.43 -3.28 9.87
CA LEU A 125 22.58 -2.88 11.27
C LEU A 125 21.89 -3.88 12.23
N VAL A 126 20.65 -4.26 11.92
CA VAL A 126 19.91 -5.27 12.71
C VAL A 126 20.65 -6.60 12.71
N ALA A 127 21.13 -7.07 11.56
CA ALA A 127 21.88 -8.32 11.47
C ALA A 127 23.17 -8.29 12.29
N VAL A 128 23.92 -7.18 12.25
CA VAL A 128 25.13 -7.00 13.08
C VAL A 128 24.78 -7.01 14.56
N VAL A 129 23.74 -6.29 14.98
CA VAL A 129 23.30 -6.27 16.38
C VAL A 129 22.87 -7.66 16.83
N VAL A 130 22.08 -8.38 16.03
CA VAL A 130 21.64 -9.74 16.33
C VAL A 130 22.83 -10.70 16.40
N ALA A 131 23.78 -10.61 15.47
CA ALA A 131 24.97 -11.47 15.48
C ALA A 131 25.86 -11.22 16.71
N VAL A 132 26.13 -9.96 17.05
CA VAL A 132 27.01 -9.59 18.18
C VAL A 132 26.33 -9.87 19.51
N VAL A 133 25.13 -9.31 19.73
CA VAL A 133 24.41 -9.43 21.01
C VAL A 133 23.89 -10.87 21.18
N GLY A 134 23.32 -11.45 20.13
CA GLY A 134 22.85 -12.83 20.15
C GLY A 134 23.99 -13.82 20.34
N GLY A 135 25.13 -13.64 19.67
CA GLY A 135 26.30 -14.50 19.86
C GLY A 135 26.93 -14.41 21.26
N MET A 136 26.72 -13.29 21.97
CA MET A 136 27.18 -13.14 23.36
C MET A 136 26.19 -13.70 24.39
N LEU A 137 24.88 -13.65 24.11
CA LEU A 137 23.83 -13.88 25.11
C LEU A 137 23.01 -15.15 24.90
N LEU A 138 22.97 -15.69 23.68
CA LEU A 138 22.12 -16.83 23.32
C LEU A 138 22.94 -18.10 23.09
N PRO A 139 22.33 -19.29 23.30
CA PRO A 139 22.96 -20.55 22.93
C PRO A 139 23.24 -20.62 21.42
N GLU A 140 24.33 -21.30 21.04
CA GLU A 140 24.71 -21.49 19.63
C GLU A 140 23.57 -22.09 18.79
N ALA A 141 22.88 -23.11 19.32
CA ALA A 141 21.73 -23.73 18.68
C ALA A 141 20.59 -22.75 18.36
N ALA A 142 20.40 -21.70 19.18
CA ALA A 142 19.40 -20.67 18.88
C ALA A 142 19.88 -19.78 17.72
N MET A 143 21.16 -19.43 17.69
CA MET A 143 21.75 -18.63 16.62
C MET A 143 21.74 -19.37 15.27
N GLU A 144 21.94 -20.69 15.27
CA GLU A 144 21.81 -21.56 14.10
C GLU A 144 20.41 -21.53 13.47
N VAL A 145 19.37 -21.21 14.25
CA VAL A 145 18.00 -21.06 13.75
C VAL A 145 17.69 -19.61 13.39
N ILE A 146 18.04 -18.66 14.26
CA ILE A 146 17.71 -17.24 14.10
C ILE A 146 18.39 -16.65 12.86
N MET A 147 19.67 -16.95 12.63
CA MET A 147 20.43 -16.34 11.53
C MET A 147 19.89 -16.75 10.15
N PRO A 148 19.67 -18.05 9.83
CA PRO A 148 19.07 -18.44 8.56
C PRO A 148 17.66 -17.88 8.36
N LEU A 149 16.83 -17.83 9.42
CA LEU A 149 15.50 -17.21 9.33
C LEU A 149 15.58 -15.71 9.03
N GLY A 150 16.55 -15.01 9.61
CA GLY A 150 16.85 -13.62 9.29
C GLY A 150 17.22 -13.44 7.82
N TRP A 151 18.08 -14.30 7.27
CA TRP A 151 18.44 -14.30 5.85
C TRP A 151 17.25 -14.55 4.93
N VAL A 152 16.39 -15.52 5.26
CA VAL A 152 15.15 -15.79 4.52
C VAL A 152 14.21 -14.60 4.58
N GLY A 153 13.99 -14.01 5.76
CA GLY A 153 13.16 -12.83 5.93
C GLY A 153 13.66 -11.64 5.12
N TRP A 154 14.97 -11.37 5.15
CA TRP A 154 15.60 -10.34 4.32
C TRP A 154 15.41 -10.59 2.82
N LEU A 155 15.61 -11.83 2.37
CA LEU A 155 15.46 -12.18 0.96
C LEU A 155 14.01 -12.00 0.49
N VAL A 156 13.04 -12.49 1.26
CA VAL A 156 11.61 -12.35 0.99
C VAL A 156 11.24 -10.87 0.88
N LEU A 157 11.67 -10.03 1.83
CA LEU A 157 11.37 -8.60 1.82
C LEU A 157 12.03 -7.86 0.65
N THR A 158 13.23 -8.28 0.23
CA THR A 158 13.90 -7.73 -0.96
C THR A 158 13.12 -8.07 -2.23
N VAL A 159 12.71 -9.35 -2.37
CA VAL A 159 11.91 -9.81 -3.52
C VAL A 159 10.54 -9.13 -3.55
N MET A 160 9.86 -9.02 -2.40
CA MET A 160 8.59 -8.31 -2.30
C MET A 160 8.73 -6.82 -2.66
N GLY A 161 9.81 -6.17 -2.23
CA GLY A 161 10.12 -4.79 -2.61
C GLY A 161 10.22 -4.64 -4.13
N GLY A 162 11.03 -5.47 -4.78
CA GLY A 162 11.19 -5.46 -6.24
C GLY A 162 9.90 -5.78 -7.00
N ALA A 163 9.18 -6.83 -6.59
CA ALA A 163 7.92 -7.23 -7.22
C ALA A 163 6.83 -6.16 -7.09
N ARG A 164 6.67 -5.55 -5.91
CA ARG A 164 5.67 -4.49 -5.68
C ARG A 164 6.02 -3.20 -6.43
N ALA A 165 7.32 -2.90 -6.59
CA ALA A 165 7.77 -1.80 -7.45
C ALA A 165 7.38 -2.04 -8.92
N LEU A 166 7.47 -3.28 -9.44
CA LEU A 166 6.98 -3.63 -10.78
C LEU A 166 5.46 -3.53 -10.90
N SER A 167 4.71 -3.93 -9.87
CA SER A 167 3.25 -3.88 -9.87
C SER A 167 2.69 -2.47 -9.60
N GLY A 168 3.53 -1.50 -9.23
CA GLY A 168 3.12 -0.16 -8.82
C GLY A 168 2.30 -0.12 -7.53
N GLN A 169 2.27 -1.22 -6.78
CA GLN A 169 1.56 -1.33 -5.51
C GLN A 169 2.41 -0.72 -4.41
N ARG A 170 1.78 0.04 -3.50
CA ARG A 170 2.48 0.58 -2.35
C ARG A 170 2.89 -0.55 -1.43
N PHE A 171 4.19 -0.77 -1.31
CA PHE A 171 4.77 -1.64 -0.29
C PHE A 171 5.35 -0.79 0.83
N ILE A 172 4.93 -1.11 2.06
CA ILE A 172 5.53 -0.60 3.28
C ILE A 172 6.29 -1.77 3.89
N ASN A 173 7.62 -1.68 3.89
CA ASN A 173 8.44 -2.74 4.43
C ASN A 173 8.30 -2.76 5.96
N PRO A 174 7.93 -3.90 6.56
CA PRO A 174 7.62 -3.99 8.00
C PRO A 174 8.81 -3.60 8.88
N VAL A 175 10.04 -3.92 8.48
CA VAL A 175 11.25 -3.56 9.23
C VAL A 175 11.42 -2.04 9.27
N THR A 176 11.29 -1.37 8.12
CA THR A 176 11.40 0.10 8.03
C THR A 176 10.20 0.85 8.59
N ALA A 177 9.07 0.16 8.78
CA ALA A 177 7.90 0.72 9.46
C ALA A 177 8.11 0.77 10.98
N ILE A 178 8.80 -0.23 11.55
CA ILE A 178 9.13 -0.30 12.97
C ILE A 178 10.32 0.60 13.30
N ILE A 179 11.33 0.65 12.40
CA ILE A 179 12.55 1.44 12.59
C ILE A 179 12.52 2.63 11.62
N PRO A 180 12.07 3.83 12.05
CA PRO A 180 11.84 4.97 11.17
C PRO A 180 13.13 5.72 10.74
N LEU A 181 14.28 5.03 10.75
CA LEU A 181 15.55 5.58 10.28
C LEU A 181 15.52 5.75 8.76
N LYS A 182 15.90 6.94 8.26
CA LYS A 182 16.00 7.23 6.83
C LYS A 182 17.35 7.84 6.52
N VAL A 183 18.21 7.10 5.82
CA VAL A 183 19.51 7.62 5.36
C VAL A 183 19.31 8.45 4.09
N LEU A 184 18.49 7.95 3.16
CA LEU A 184 18.02 8.69 2.00
C LEU A 184 16.55 9.06 2.18
N ASP A 185 16.20 10.30 1.85
CA ASP A 185 14.82 10.75 1.85
C ASP A 185 14.10 10.23 0.60
N PRO A 186 13.06 9.37 0.72
CA PRO A 186 12.29 8.92 -0.43
C PRO A 186 11.47 10.03 -1.07
N ASP A 187 11.09 11.07 -0.30
CA ASP A 187 10.14 12.08 -0.76
C ASP A 187 10.84 13.32 -1.37
N ARG A 188 12.17 13.34 -1.42
CA ARG A 188 12.99 14.30 -2.19
C ARG A 188 13.16 13.85 -3.65
#